data_AF-A0A3A0DZ21-F1
#
_entry.id   AF-A0A3A0DZ21-F1
#
_cell.length_a   1.000
_cell.length_b   1.000
_cell.length_c   1.000
_cell.angle_alpha   90.00
_cell.angle_beta   90.00
_cell.angle_gamma   90.00
#
_symmetry.space_group_name_H-M   'P 1'
#
loop_
_entity.id
_entity.type
_entity.pdbx_description
1 polymer ?
#
loop_
_entity_poly.entity_id
_entity_poly.type
_entity_poly.pdbx_seq_one_letter_code
_entity_poly.pdbx_strand_id
1 'polypeptide(L)'
;MGSKAGNGRRGRLSPAAATAVAAGAAGTAVSCCALLLWSLQPSLASPFLIASPVVVALAAWLGARRAIRAALRPATEALDRLAAQDFATGDAAGGDAGTAELMRALERCRAALAARHKAARAHAAVARLMGAGVGRLAWGDCAARIAVDLPEPYEAFGRDFNAAAQRLEASLGDLAALRARLGGHAAGLDEAAARLGRRAGKLAARIETDLRIIEALAGRDPAEALRIARHTMEGVGVAARRNAEAADGFAELGRLLRQEADAPATPAGNGAAAPDARKDIAA
;
A
#
# COMPACT_ATOMS: atom_id res chain seq x y z
N MET A 1 25.51 -10.10 56.00
CA MET A 1 24.49 -9.87 57.04
C MET A 1 23.64 -8.67 56.63
N GLY A 2 22.43 -8.91 56.13
CA GLY A 2 21.48 -7.87 55.74
C GLY A 2 20.09 -8.39 56.04
N SER A 3 19.52 -7.90 57.14
CA SER A 3 18.25 -8.33 57.72
C SER A 3 17.09 -8.04 56.77
N LYS A 4 16.47 -9.09 56.23
CA LYS A 4 15.22 -9.01 55.46
C LYS A 4 14.07 -8.88 56.45
N ALA A 5 13.67 -7.65 56.76
CA ALA A 5 12.47 -7.38 57.54
C ALA A 5 11.24 -7.92 56.81
N GLY A 6 10.68 -9.02 57.32
CA GLY A 6 9.42 -9.60 56.88
C GLY A 6 8.28 -8.64 57.20
N ASN A 7 7.86 -7.84 56.21
CA ASN A 7 6.66 -7.03 56.30
C ASN A 7 5.44 -7.95 56.23
N GLY A 8 4.95 -8.37 57.40
CA GLY A 8 3.73 -9.14 57.55
C GLY A 8 2.52 -8.35 57.08
N ARG A 9 2.16 -8.50 55.80
CA ARG A 9 0.87 -8.07 55.26
C ARG A 9 -0.23 -8.87 55.95
N ARG A 10 -0.71 -8.35 57.08
CA ARG A 10 -2.01 -8.74 57.63
C ARG A 10 -3.04 -8.40 56.57
N GLY A 11 -3.51 -9.43 55.85
CA GLY A 11 -4.57 -9.29 54.86
C GLY A 11 -5.80 -8.72 55.54
N ARG A 12 -6.02 -7.40 55.39
CA ARG A 12 -7.28 -6.78 55.76
C ARG A 12 -8.33 -7.47 54.91
N LEU A 13 -9.18 -8.26 55.55
CA LEU A 13 -10.36 -8.83 54.93
C LEU A 13 -11.13 -7.68 54.29
N SER A 14 -11.54 -7.85 53.02
CA SER A 14 -12.41 -6.88 52.34
C SER A 14 -13.60 -6.58 53.26
N PRO A 15 -14.08 -5.32 53.33
CA PRO A 15 -15.25 -4.98 54.13
C PRO A 15 -16.45 -5.89 53.81
N ALA A 16 -16.58 -6.36 52.56
CA ALA A 16 -17.59 -7.36 52.20
C ALA A 16 -17.34 -8.73 52.86
N ALA A 17 -16.09 -9.21 52.87
CA ALA A 17 -15.72 -10.45 53.55
C ALA A 17 -15.88 -10.35 55.09
N ALA A 18 -15.56 -9.19 55.67
CA ALA A 18 -15.79 -8.91 57.08
C ALA A 18 -17.29 -8.92 57.42
N THR A 19 -18.13 -8.32 56.58
CA THR A 19 -19.60 -8.37 56.77
C THR A 19 -20.18 -9.77 56.59
N ALA A 20 -19.66 -10.57 55.64
CA ALA A 20 -20.12 -11.94 55.42
C ALA A 20 -19.71 -12.88 56.58
N VAL A 21 -18.49 -12.74 57.08
CA VAL A 21 -17.99 -13.51 58.24
C VAL A 21 -18.71 -13.08 59.53
N ALA A 22 -18.95 -11.79 59.72
CA ALA A 22 -19.72 -11.29 60.86
C ALA A 22 -21.19 -11.77 60.82
N ALA A 23 -21.83 -11.76 59.64
CA ALA A 23 -23.18 -12.29 59.48
C ALA A 23 -23.24 -13.82 59.67
N GLY A 24 -22.23 -14.55 59.21
CA GLY A 24 -22.12 -15.99 59.43
C GLY A 24 -21.92 -16.37 60.91
N ALA A 25 -21.04 -15.64 61.61
CA ALA A 25 -20.79 -15.84 63.04
C ALA A 25 -22.00 -15.48 63.92
N ALA A 26 -22.75 -14.43 63.55
CA ALA A 26 -24.01 -14.10 64.21
C ALA A 26 -25.08 -15.18 63.96
N GLY A 27 -25.16 -15.71 62.73
CA GLY A 27 -26.09 -16.79 62.38
C GLY A 27 -25.82 -18.10 63.13
N THR A 28 -24.55 -18.48 63.29
CA THR A 28 -24.20 -19.70 64.04
C THR A 28 -24.42 -19.52 65.54
N ALA A 29 -24.11 -18.35 66.11
CA ALA A 29 -24.40 -18.05 67.51
C ALA A 29 -25.91 -18.06 67.80
N VAL A 30 -26.72 -17.43 66.94
CA VAL A 30 -28.19 -17.41 67.09
C VAL A 30 -28.80 -18.80 66.88
N SER A 31 -28.30 -19.58 65.91
CA SER A 31 -28.74 -20.97 65.70
C SER A 31 -28.38 -21.85 66.91
N CYS A 32 -27.17 -21.69 67.47
CA CYS A 32 -26.75 -22.43 68.65
C CYS A 32 -27.56 -22.03 69.90
N CYS A 33 -27.84 -20.73 70.09
CA CYS A 33 -28.72 -20.25 71.15
C CYS A 33 -30.17 -20.74 70.98
N ALA A 34 -30.69 -20.81 69.75
CA ALA A 34 -32.02 -21.33 69.48
C ALA A 34 -32.12 -22.84 69.75
N LEU A 35 -31.08 -23.61 69.40
CA LEU A 35 -30.99 -25.05 69.71
C LEU A 35 -30.87 -25.30 71.22
N LEU A 36 -30.09 -24.47 71.92
CA LEU A 36 -29.97 -24.54 73.38
C LEU A 36 -31.29 -24.14 74.07
N LEU A 37 -32.00 -23.12 73.59
CA LEU A 37 -33.33 -22.76 74.12
C LEU A 37 -34.37 -23.85 73.84
N TRP A 38 -34.36 -24.46 72.65
CA TRP A 38 -35.25 -25.57 72.30
C TRP A 38 -35.01 -26.80 73.17
N SER A 39 -33.74 -27.08 73.50
CA SER A 39 -33.34 -28.12 74.44
C SER A 39 -33.88 -27.89 75.86
N LEU A 40 -33.94 -26.62 76.29
CA LEU A 40 -34.36 -26.25 77.65
C LEU A 40 -35.89 -26.12 77.82
N GLN A 41 -36.66 -25.86 76.75
CA GLN A 41 -38.12 -25.69 76.82
C GLN A 41 -38.86 -26.29 75.61
N PRO A 42 -39.22 -27.59 75.63
CA PRO A 42 -39.88 -28.24 74.50
C PRO A 42 -41.36 -27.88 74.32
N SER A 43 -42.01 -27.27 75.32
CA SER A 43 -43.46 -26.99 75.33
C SER A 43 -43.88 -25.70 74.60
N LEU A 44 -42.92 -24.87 74.16
CA LEU A 44 -43.15 -23.64 73.40
C LEU A 44 -42.66 -23.82 71.95
N ALA A 45 -43.09 -24.91 71.30
CA ALA A 45 -42.83 -25.16 69.89
C ALA A 45 -43.71 -24.23 69.02
N SER A 46 -43.41 -22.93 69.04
CA SER A 46 -43.99 -21.96 68.13
C SER A 46 -43.41 -22.17 66.72
N PRO A 47 -44.22 -22.29 65.65
CA PRO A 47 -43.75 -22.57 64.28
C PRO A 47 -42.75 -21.53 63.76
N PHE A 48 -42.64 -20.37 64.40
CA PHE A 48 -41.67 -19.32 64.10
C PHE A 48 -40.21 -19.72 64.36
N LEU A 49 -39.95 -20.66 65.28
CA LEU A 49 -38.58 -21.11 65.59
C LEU A 49 -37.96 -21.97 64.47
N ILE A 50 -38.78 -22.72 63.73
CA ILE A 50 -38.32 -23.57 62.62
C ILE A 50 -38.04 -22.73 61.35
N ALA A 51 -38.77 -21.63 61.15
CA ALA A 51 -38.62 -20.79 59.97
C ALA A 51 -37.37 -19.89 59.98
N SER A 52 -36.90 -19.48 61.18
CA SER A 52 -35.76 -18.57 61.36
C SER A 52 -34.47 -18.96 60.61
N PRO A 53 -33.92 -20.20 60.74
CA PRO A 53 -32.68 -20.57 60.05
C PRO A 53 -32.80 -20.54 58.52
N VAL A 54 -33.99 -20.87 57.99
CA VAL A 54 -34.26 -20.80 56.54
C VAL A 54 -34.24 -19.36 56.06
N VAL A 55 -34.84 -18.43 56.81
CA VAL A 55 -34.83 -17.00 56.47
C VAL A 55 -33.42 -16.42 56.51
N VAL A 56 -32.62 -16.77 57.53
CA VAL A 56 -31.21 -16.32 57.63
C VAL A 56 -30.37 -16.90 56.49
N ALA A 57 -30.52 -18.18 56.17
CA ALA A 57 -29.82 -18.81 55.05
C ALA A 57 -30.20 -18.16 53.71
N LEU A 58 -31.49 -17.89 53.49
CA LEU A 58 -31.97 -17.23 52.28
C LEU A 58 -31.44 -15.80 52.16
N ALA A 59 -31.44 -15.04 53.26
CA ALA A 59 -30.90 -13.68 53.31
C ALA A 59 -29.39 -13.67 53.04
N ALA A 60 -28.63 -14.59 53.63
CA ALA A 60 -27.19 -14.75 53.39
C ALA A 60 -26.92 -15.14 51.93
N TRP A 61 -27.71 -16.05 51.36
CA TRP A 61 -27.59 -16.46 49.96
C TRP A 61 -27.90 -15.31 48.99
N LEU A 62 -28.99 -14.57 49.22
CA LEU A 62 -29.35 -13.37 48.43
C LEU A 62 -28.29 -12.28 48.53
N GLY A 63 -27.73 -12.06 49.73
CA GLY A 63 -26.64 -11.12 49.97
C GLY A 63 -25.38 -11.50 49.20
N ALA A 64 -24.95 -12.76 49.31
CA ALA A 64 -23.82 -13.29 48.55
C ALA A 64 -24.04 -13.17 47.04
N ARG A 65 -25.25 -13.50 46.55
CA ARG A 65 -25.59 -13.38 45.13
C ARG A 65 -25.57 -11.94 44.64
N ARG A 66 -26.05 -10.98 45.44
CA ARG A 66 -25.96 -9.54 45.14
C ARG A 66 -24.51 -9.07 45.14
N ALA A 67 -23.71 -9.49 46.11
CA ALA A 67 -22.29 -9.14 46.21
C ALA A 67 -21.49 -9.66 45.01
N ILE A 68 -21.70 -10.92 44.60
CA ILE A 68 -21.05 -11.50 43.41
C ILE A 68 -21.43 -10.73 42.14
N ARG A 69 -22.73 -10.43 41.96
CA ARG A 69 -23.18 -9.64 40.79
C ARG A 69 -22.58 -8.24 40.79
N ALA A 70 -22.53 -7.57 41.94
CA ALA A 70 -21.91 -6.26 42.07
C ALA A 70 -20.40 -6.31 41.77
N ALA A 71 -19.71 -7.36 42.22
CA ALA A 71 -18.28 -7.55 41.98
C ALA A 71 -17.95 -7.90 40.51
N LEU A 72 -18.84 -8.59 39.80
CA LEU A 72 -18.66 -8.96 38.40
C LEU A 72 -19.08 -7.87 37.41
N ARG A 73 -19.93 -6.93 37.82
CA ARG A 73 -20.44 -5.86 36.97
C ARG A 73 -19.34 -5.04 36.25
N PRO A 74 -18.23 -4.65 36.90
CA PRO A 74 -17.15 -3.94 36.21
C PRO A 74 -16.47 -4.78 35.13
N ALA A 75 -16.33 -6.09 35.35
CA ALA A 75 -15.75 -7.00 34.37
C ALA A 75 -16.66 -7.19 33.15
N THR A 76 -17.99 -7.28 33.35
CA THR A 76 -18.95 -7.33 32.25
C THR A 76 -18.99 -6.02 31.48
N GLU A 77 -18.98 -4.87 32.16
CA GLU A 77 -18.94 -3.55 31.49
C GLU A 77 -17.64 -3.35 30.70
N ALA A 78 -16.50 -3.85 31.21
CA ALA A 78 -15.23 -3.83 30.48
C ALA A 78 -15.25 -4.73 29.24
N LEU A 79 -15.86 -5.92 29.33
CA LEU A 79 -16.04 -6.82 28.19
C LEU A 79 -17.00 -6.24 27.14
N ASP A 80 -18.07 -5.57 27.56
CA ASP A 80 -19.01 -4.91 26.65
C ASP A 80 -18.33 -3.74 25.90
N ARG A 81 -17.49 -2.96 26.59
CA ARG A 81 -16.67 -1.91 25.95
C ARG A 81 -15.66 -2.50 24.96
N LEU A 82 -15.00 -3.59 25.33
CA LEU A 82 -14.11 -4.34 24.44
C LEU A 82 -14.85 -4.84 23.19
N ALA A 83 -16.05 -5.38 23.36
CA ALA A 83 -16.90 -5.83 22.25
C ALA A 83 -17.32 -4.66 21.35
N ALA A 84 -17.57 -3.49 21.92
CA ALA A 84 -17.83 -2.25 21.18
C ALA A 84 -16.56 -1.62 20.54
N GLN A 85 -15.40 -2.26 20.68
CA GLN A 85 -14.09 -1.75 20.23
C GLN A 85 -13.68 -0.42 20.88
N ASP A 86 -14.23 -0.11 22.07
CA ASP A 86 -13.81 1.02 22.88
C ASP A 86 -12.63 0.59 23.76
N PHE A 87 -11.43 0.97 23.31
CA PHE A 87 -10.18 0.68 24.01
C PHE A 87 -9.72 1.82 24.93
N ALA A 88 -10.56 2.83 25.21
CA ALA A 88 -10.20 3.89 26.15
C ALA A 88 -9.88 3.31 27.54
N THR A 89 -8.90 3.89 28.22
CA THR A 89 -8.57 3.52 29.60
C THR A 89 -9.72 3.96 30.50
N GLY A 90 -10.53 3.01 30.96
CA GLY A 90 -11.42 3.23 32.09
C GLY A 90 -10.62 3.17 33.40
N ASP A 91 -10.99 3.96 34.40
CA ASP A 91 -10.44 3.88 35.76
C ASP A 91 -10.78 2.52 36.39
N ALA A 92 -9.98 1.49 36.09
CA ALA A 92 -10.09 0.16 36.67
C ALA A 92 -9.54 0.08 38.11
N ALA A 93 -9.62 1.19 38.87
CA ALA A 93 -8.97 1.34 40.18
C ALA A 93 -9.84 0.89 41.38
N GLY A 94 -11.07 0.40 41.14
CA GLY A 94 -12.04 0.11 42.21
C GLY A 94 -12.24 -1.36 42.60
N GLY A 95 -11.42 -2.30 42.11
CA GLY A 95 -11.64 -3.74 42.32
C GLY A 95 -11.21 -4.26 43.70
N ASP A 96 -12.08 -5.02 44.35
CA ASP A 96 -11.74 -5.81 45.55
C ASP A 96 -10.62 -6.84 45.24
N ALA A 97 -9.84 -7.23 46.27
CA ALA A 97 -8.69 -8.12 46.11
C ALA A 97 -9.00 -9.45 45.38
N GLY A 98 -10.23 -9.94 45.48
CA GLY A 98 -10.70 -11.17 44.82
C GLY A 98 -10.91 -11.05 43.31
N THR A 99 -11.16 -9.85 42.78
CA THR A 99 -11.35 -9.61 41.34
C THR A 99 -10.14 -8.97 40.66
N ALA A 100 -9.09 -8.64 41.43
CA ALA A 100 -7.90 -7.94 40.94
C ALA A 100 -7.16 -8.72 39.83
N GLU A 101 -7.09 -10.05 39.92
CA GLU A 101 -6.44 -10.87 38.89
C GLU A 101 -7.22 -10.88 37.58
N LEU A 102 -8.54 -11.00 37.65
CA LEU A 102 -9.43 -10.92 36.49
C LEU A 102 -9.29 -9.55 35.79
N MET A 103 -9.31 -8.47 36.56
CA MET A 103 -9.13 -7.12 36.00
C MET A 103 -7.76 -6.95 35.33
N ARG A 104 -6.68 -7.49 35.91
CA ARG A 104 -5.36 -7.50 35.25
C ARG A 104 -5.33 -8.32 33.97
N ALA A 105 -6.04 -9.46 33.93
CA ALA A 105 -6.16 -10.26 32.72
C ALA A 105 -6.94 -9.52 31.62
N LEU A 106 -8.03 -8.84 31.98
CA LEU A 106 -8.82 -8.01 31.08
C LEU A 106 -8.00 -6.83 30.54
N GLU A 107 -7.22 -6.14 31.37
CA GLU A 107 -6.35 -5.06 30.92
C GLU A 107 -5.26 -5.54 29.95
N ARG A 108 -4.65 -6.70 30.21
CA ARG A 108 -3.72 -7.32 29.25
C ARG A 108 -4.40 -7.67 27.93
N CYS A 109 -5.63 -8.21 27.98
CA CYS A 109 -6.42 -8.51 26.80
C CYS A 109 -6.76 -7.23 26.01
N ARG A 110 -7.20 -6.17 26.70
CA ARG A 110 -7.50 -4.86 26.12
C ARG A 110 -6.29 -4.26 25.43
N ALA A 111 -5.12 -4.26 26.10
CA ALA A 111 -3.89 -3.75 25.52
C ALA A 111 -3.48 -4.53 24.26
N ALA A 112 -3.59 -5.86 24.28
CA ALA A 112 -3.30 -6.70 23.13
C ALA A 112 -4.26 -6.46 21.96
N LEU A 113 -5.57 -6.33 22.22
CA LEU A 113 -6.57 -6.04 21.21
C LEU A 113 -6.41 -4.64 20.62
N ALA A 114 -6.15 -3.63 21.45
CA ALA A 114 -5.89 -2.27 21.01
C ALA A 114 -4.67 -2.20 20.08
N ALA A 115 -3.58 -2.91 20.41
CA ALA A 115 -2.39 -3.00 19.57
C ALA A 115 -2.70 -3.65 18.21
N ARG A 116 -3.44 -4.77 18.20
CA ARG A 116 -3.88 -5.46 16.97
C ARG A 116 -4.77 -4.57 16.11
N HIS A 117 -5.73 -3.87 16.71
CA HIS A 117 -6.64 -2.99 15.99
C HIS A 117 -5.93 -1.78 15.38
N LYS A 118 -4.99 -1.18 16.11
CA LYS A 118 -4.15 -0.10 15.59
C LYS A 118 -3.32 -0.57 14.39
N ALA A 119 -2.70 -1.75 14.48
CA ALA A 119 -1.95 -2.33 13.36
C ALA A 119 -2.85 -2.64 12.15
N ALA A 120 -4.03 -3.21 12.36
CA ALA A 120 -4.99 -3.49 11.30
C ALA A 120 -5.49 -2.22 10.60
N ARG A 121 -5.78 -1.16 11.36
CA ARG A 121 -6.16 0.15 10.81
C ARG A 121 -5.05 0.78 10.00
N ALA A 122 -3.80 0.72 10.48
CA ALA A 122 -2.64 1.22 9.74
C ALA A 122 -2.47 0.45 8.43
N HIS A 123 -2.55 -0.89 8.46
CA HIS A 123 -2.46 -1.72 7.26
C HIS A 123 -3.57 -1.39 6.24
N ALA A 124 -4.82 -1.27 6.69
CA ALA A 124 -5.94 -0.89 5.82
C ALA A 124 -5.81 0.53 5.24
N ALA A 125 -5.19 1.46 5.97
CA ALA A 125 -4.91 2.80 5.46
C ALA A 125 -3.82 2.76 4.38
N VAL A 126 -2.72 2.05 4.64
CA VAL A 126 -1.62 1.87 3.67
C VAL A 126 -2.13 1.14 2.41
N ALA A 127 -2.91 0.07 2.55
CA ALA A 127 -3.47 -0.65 1.41
C ALA A 127 -4.36 0.23 0.52
N ARG A 128 -5.19 1.09 1.13
CA ARG A 128 -6.01 2.06 0.39
C ARG A 128 -5.16 3.12 -0.32
N LEU A 129 -4.13 3.63 0.36
CA LEU A 129 -3.18 4.58 -0.23
C LEU A 129 -2.45 3.97 -1.44
N MET A 130 -1.99 2.73 -1.31
CA MET A 130 -1.33 2.00 -2.40
C MET A 130 -2.29 1.73 -3.55
N GLY A 131 -3.53 1.31 -3.26
CA GLY A 131 -4.56 1.15 -4.28
C GLY A 131 -4.82 2.44 -5.06
N ALA A 132 -4.89 3.58 -4.36
CA ALA A 132 -5.04 4.88 -5.01
C ALA A 132 -3.80 5.27 -5.85
N GLY A 133 -2.60 5.04 -5.32
CA GLY A 133 -1.34 5.31 -6.02
C GLY A 133 -1.20 4.49 -7.30
N VAL A 134 -1.40 3.17 -7.22
CA VAL A 134 -1.38 2.25 -8.37
C VAL A 134 -2.49 2.61 -9.36
N GLY A 135 -3.68 2.98 -8.87
CA GLY A 135 -4.76 3.48 -9.70
C GLY A 135 -4.33 4.68 -10.54
N ARG A 136 -3.66 5.68 -9.96
CA ARG A 136 -3.14 6.83 -10.70
C ARG A 136 -2.10 6.44 -11.75
N LEU A 137 -1.17 5.55 -11.41
CA LEU A 137 -0.20 5.03 -12.39
C LEU A 137 -0.89 4.31 -13.56
N ALA A 138 -1.92 3.51 -13.28
CA ALA A 138 -2.70 2.83 -14.31
C ALA A 138 -3.45 3.79 -15.24
N TRP A 139 -3.84 4.97 -14.73
CA TRP A 139 -4.41 6.06 -15.53
C TRP A 139 -3.37 6.92 -16.26
N GLY A 140 -2.08 6.56 -16.18
CA GLY A 140 -0.98 7.25 -16.85
C GLY A 140 -0.40 8.43 -16.06
N ASP A 141 -0.88 8.69 -14.84
CA ASP A 141 -0.37 9.76 -13.99
C ASP A 141 0.89 9.29 -13.23
N CYS A 142 2.02 9.31 -13.94
CA CYS A 142 3.32 8.90 -13.43
C CYS A 142 3.96 9.95 -12.52
N ALA A 143 3.40 11.17 -12.42
CA ALA A 143 3.86 12.22 -11.52
C ALA A 143 3.34 12.02 -10.08
N ALA A 144 2.40 11.10 -9.87
CA ALA A 144 1.91 10.73 -8.55
C ALA A 144 3.04 10.31 -7.62
N ARG A 145 3.07 10.89 -6.42
CA ARG A 145 4.01 10.52 -5.34
C ARG A 145 3.26 10.28 -4.04
N ILE A 146 3.78 9.34 -3.26
CA ILE A 146 3.38 9.14 -1.87
C ILE A 146 4.28 10.05 -1.02
N ALA A 147 3.71 11.17 -0.56
CA ALA A 147 4.37 12.16 0.28
C ALA A 147 3.98 12.04 1.76
N VAL A 148 3.08 11.11 2.09
CA VAL A 148 2.64 10.88 3.47
C VAL A 148 3.71 10.07 4.19
N ASP A 149 4.11 10.52 5.37
CA ASP A 149 4.99 9.76 6.25
C ASP A 149 4.29 8.47 6.69
N LEU A 150 4.84 7.35 6.23
CA LEU A 150 4.34 6.03 6.58
C LEU A 150 5.00 5.55 7.88
N PRO A 151 4.30 4.78 8.72
CA PRO A 151 4.94 4.15 9.87
C PRO A 151 6.13 3.30 9.43
N GLU A 152 7.18 3.22 10.25
CA GLU A 152 8.44 2.49 10.02
C GLU A 152 8.31 1.18 9.20
N PRO A 153 7.42 0.21 9.52
CA PRO A 153 7.31 -1.04 8.75
C PRO A 153 6.84 -0.86 7.29
N TYR A 154 6.34 0.32 6.93
CA TYR A 154 5.80 0.64 5.61
C TYR A 154 6.58 1.70 4.83
N GLU A 155 7.64 2.29 5.41
CA GLU A 155 8.44 3.34 4.75
C GLU A 155 9.03 2.86 3.42
N ALA A 156 9.48 1.61 3.37
CA ALA A 156 10.03 0.99 2.16
C ALA A 156 9.01 1.01 1.01
N PHE A 157 7.71 0.79 1.27
CA PHE A 157 6.70 0.80 0.23
C PHE A 157 6.53 2.17 -0.43
N GLY A 158 6.52 3.25 0.36
CA GLY A 158 6.42 4.61 -0.19
C GLY A 158 7.63 4.93 -1.08
N ARG A 159 8.82 4.55 -0.62
CA ARG A 159 10.08 4.70 -1.37
C ARG A 159 10.07 3.91 -2.68
N ASP A 160 9.70 2.64 -2.62
CA ASP A 160 9.69 1.74 -3.78
C ASP A 160 8.63 2.16 -4.81
N PHE A 161 7.44 2.57 -4.35
CA PHE A 161 6.41 3.13 -5.22
C PHE A 161 6.91 4.39 -5.95
N ASN A 162 7.49 5.33 -5.22
CA ASN A 162 8.01 6.57 -5.80
C ASN A 162 9.16 6.30 -6.80
N ALA A 163 10.04 5.35 -6.49
CA ALA A 163 11.10 4.93 -7.39
C ALA A 163 10.55 4.27 -8.67
N ALA A 164 9.54 3.42 -8.54
CA ALA A 164 8.86 2.80 -9.69
C ALA A 164 8.17 3.86 -10.56
N ALA A 165 7.45 4.80 -9.96
CA ALA A 165 6.79 5.90 -10.67
C ALA A 165 7.80 6.77 -11.43
N GLN A 166 8.94 7.09 -10.81
CA GLN A 166 10.03 7.83 -11.45
C GLN A 166 10.64 7.09 -12.64
N ARG A 167 10.87 5.77 -12.52
CA ARG A 167 11.38 4.95 -13.64
C ARG A 167 10.40 4.90 -14.79
N LEU A 168 9.10 4.76 -14.50
CA LEU A 168 8.06 4.75 -15.51
C LEU A 168 7.96 6.11 -16.23
N GLU A 169 8.02 7.21 -15.49
CA GLU A 169 8.06 8.57 -16.03
C GLU A 169 9.25 8.78 -16.96
N ALA A 170 10.44 8.33 -16.55
CA ALA A 170 11.64 8.38 -17.39
C ALA A 170 11.48 7.56 -18.68
N SER A 171 10.99 6.32 -18.58
CA SER A 171 10.76 5.47 -19.76
C SER A 171 9.73 6.05 -20.73
N LEU A 172 8.65 6.67 -20.22
CA LEU A 172 7.68 7.37 -21.07
C LEU A 172 8.28 8.61 -21.73
N GLY A 173 9.16 9.33 -21.02
CA GLY A 173 9.95 10.43 -21.58
C GLY A 173 10.84 9.98 -22.74
N ASP A 174 11.56 8.86 -22.56
CA ASP A 174 12.42 8.28 -23.60
C ASP A 174 11.61 7.86 -24.84
N LEU A 175 10.44 7.24 -24.64
CA LEU A 175 9.52 6.88 -25.73
C LEU A 175 9.00 8.12 -26.47
N ALA A 176 8.68 9.19 -25.76
CA ALA A 176 8.23 10.44 -26.38
C ALA A 176 9.36 11.08 -27.22
N ALA A 177 10.59 11.07 -26.71
CA ALA A 177 11.76 11.55 -27.45
C ALA A 177 12.04 10.69 -28.70
N LEU A 178 11.97 9.37 -28.59
CA LEU A 178 12.10 8.46 -29.73
C LEU A 178 11.03 8.74 -30.80
N ARG A 179 9.77 8.90 -30.40
CA ARG A 179 8.67 9.25 -31.31
C ARG A 179 8.94 10.57 -32.05
N ALA A 180 9.46 11.58 -31.35
CA ALA A 180 9.80 12.86 -31.98
C ALA A 180 10.93 12.70 -33.01
N ARG A 181 11.97 11.92 -32.71
CA ARG A 181 13.07 11.63 -33.64
C ARG A 181 12.58 10.87 -34.88
N LEU A 182 11.76 9.83 -34.70
CA LEU A 182 11.14 9.09 -35.81
C LEU A 182 10.27 9.99 -36.68
N GLY A 183 9.48 10.89 -36.08
CA GLY A 183 8.70 11.88 -36.80
C GLY A 183 9.58 12.82 -37.63
N GLY A 184 10.72 13.27 -37.07
CA GLY A 184 11.71 14.07 -37.80
C GLY A 184 12.33 13.32 -38.98
N HIS A 185 12.71 12.05 -38.80
CA HIS A 185 13.24 11.21 -39.88
C HIS A 185 12.20 10.97 -40.99
N ALA A 186 10.94 10.71 -40.63
CA ALA A 186 9.86 10.54 -41.60
C ALA A 186 9.66 11.80 -42.45
N ALA A 187 9.60 12.98 -41.82
CA ALA A 187 9.52 14.25 -42.54
C ALA A 187 10.75 14.49 -43.46
N GLY A 188 11.95 14.12 -42.99
CA GLY A 188 13.17 14.20 -43.79
C GLY A 188 13.16 13.28 -45.02
N LEU A 189 12.63 12.06 -44.87
CA LEU A 189 12.44 11.11 -45.97
C LEU A 189 11.43 11.63 -46.99
N ASP A 190 10.28 12.15 -46.55
CA ASP A 190 9.27 12.73 -47.43
C ASP A 190 9.84 13.90 -48.24
N GLU A 191 10.61 14.78 -47.60
CA GLU A 191 11.24 15.91 -48.27
C GLU A 191 12.31 15.46 -49.27
N ALA A 192 13.14 14.47 -48.90
CA ALA A 192 14.15 13.90 -49.78
C ALA A 192 13.52 13.20 -51.00
N ALA A 193 12.47 12.41 -50.79
CA ALA A 193 11.70 11.76 -51.86
C ALA A 193 11.08 12.79 -52.79
N ALA A 194 10.46 13.84 -52.25
CA ALA A 194 9.87 14.92 -53.05
C ALA A 194 10.93 15.68 -53.86
N ARG A 195 12.12 15.93 -53.30
CA ARG A 195 13.25 16.54 -54.03
C ARG A 195 13.74 15.63 -55.16
N LEU A 196 13.91 14.34 -54.90
CA LEU A 196 14.33 13.36 -55.91
C LEU A 196 13.31 13.28 -57.05
N GLY A 197 12.02 13.18 -56.73
CA GLY A 197 10.92 13.17 -57.70
C GLY A 197 10.91 14.42 -58.57
N ARG A 198 11.06 15.62 -57.99
CA ARG A 198 11.16 16.88 -58.76
C ARG A 198 12.37 16.90 -59.69
N ARG A 199 13.54 16.41 -59.25
CA ARG A 199 14.74 16.36 -60.09
C ARG A 199 14.59 15.36 -61.23
N ALA A 200 14.03 14.18 -60.95
CA ALA A 200 13.73 13.17 -61.96
C ALA A 200 12.73 13.71 -62.99
N GLY A 201 11.66 14.38 -62.55
CA GLY A 201 10.68 15.02 -63.43
C GLY A 201 11.30 16.10 -64.33
N LYS A 202 12.16 16.97 -63.77
CA LYS A 202 12.88 17.99 -64.57
C LYS A 202 13.80 17.37 -65.61
N LEU A 203 14.49 16.27 -65.27
CA LEU A 203 15.34 15.56 -66.21
C LEU A 203 14.53 14.94 -67.35
N ALA A 204 13.41 14.28 -67.04
CA ALA A 204 12.52 13.71 -68.04
C ALA A 204 12.00 14.78 -69.02
N ALA A 205 11.49 15.90 -68.50
CA ALA A 205 10.98 17.01 -69.31
C ALA A 205 12.06 17.63 -70.23
N ARG A 206 13.30 17.71 -69.75
CA ARG A 206 14.44 18.16 -70.55
C ARG A 206 14.74 17.18 -71.69
N ILE A 207 14.86 15.89 -71.39
CA ILE A 207 15.10 14.83 -72.40
C ILE A 207 14.04 14.89 -73.49
N GLU A 208 12.76 15.00 -73.10
CA GLU A 208 11.65 15.08 -74.04
C GLU A 208 11.73 16.33 -74.94
N THR A 209 12.10 17.48 -74.37
CA THR A 209 12.28 18.72 -75.13
C THR A 209 13.45 18.62 -76.11
N ASP A 210 14.58 18.11 -75.65
CA ASP A 210 15.79 17.97 -76.47
C ASP A 210 15.59 16.94 -77.60
N LEU A 211 14.88 15.82 -77.33
CA LEU A 211 14.49 14.84 -78.36
C LEU A 211 13.65 15.46 -79.48
N ARG A 212 12.64 16.26 -79.13
CA ARG A 212 11.80 16.97 -80.13
C ARG A 212 12.63 17.91 -81.00
N ILE A 213 13.62 18.58 -80.43
CA ILE A 213 14.54 19.47 -81.18
C ILE A 213 15.41 18.65 -82.14
N ILE A 214 15.97 17.54 -81.67
CA ILE A 214 16.81 16.63 -82.46
C ILE A 214 16.01 16.08 -83.66
N GLU A 215 14.79 15.60 -83.43
CA GLU A 215 13.90 15.08 -84.48
C GLU A 215 13.58 16.14 -85.54
N ALA A 216 13.29 17.37 -85.11
CA ALA A 216 13.00 18.47 -86.02
C ALA A 216 14.19 18.86 -86.91
N LEU A 217 15.42 18.71 -86.39
CA LEU A 217 16.66 19.04 -87.10
C LEU A 217 17.19 17.88 -87.95
N ALA A 218 16.96 16.63 -87.56
CA ALA A 218 17.54 15.45 -88.22
C ALA A 218 17.27 15.39 -89.74
N GLY A 219 16.12 15.88 -90.20
CA GLY A 219 15.78 15.92 -91.63
C GLY A 219 16.32 17.14 -92.39
N ARG A 220 16.77 18.20 -91.71
CA ARG A 220 17.23 19.46 -92.34
C ARG A 220 18.74 19.64 -92.23
N ASP A 221 19.29 19.34 -91.06
CA ASP A 221 20.71 19.45 -90.73
C ASP A 221 21.10 18.32 -89.77
N PRO A 222 21.47 17.14 -90.33
CA PRO A 222 21.79 15.96 -89.52
C PRO A 222 23.07 16.15 -88.68
N ALA A 223 24.01 16.98 -89.13
CA ALA A 223 25.23 17.26 -88.38
C ALA A 223 24.92 18.06 -87.11
N GLU A 224 24.05 19.07 -87.24
CA GLU A 224 23.58 19.85 -86.10
C GLU A 224 22.74 19.02 -85.13
N ALA A 225 21.83 18.18 -85.64
CA ALA A 225 21.04 17.27 -84.83
C ALA A 225 21.93 16.33 -83.99
N LEU A 226 23.00 15.78 -84.60
CA LEU A 226 23.96 14.92 -83.91
C LEU A 226 24.76 15.69 -82.83
N ARG A 227 25.12 16.94 -83.10
CA ARG A 227 25.80 17.81 -82.13
C ARG A 227 24.93 18.07 -80.90
N ILE A 228 23.66 18.41 -81.10
CA ILE A 228 22.70 18.61 -80.01
C ILE A 228 22.45 17.30 -79.25
N ALA A 229 22.32 16.18 -79.94
CA ALA A 229 22.17 14.87 -79.31
C ALA A 229 23.35 14.53 -78.40
N ARG A 230 24.59 14.74 -78.85
CA ARG A 230 25.78 14.52 -78.01
C ARG A 230 25.78 15.41 -76.76
N HIS A 231 25.53 16.70 -76.93
CA HIS A 231 25.47 17.64 -75.80
C HIS A 231 24.35 17.28 -74.81
N THR A 232 23.19 16.87 -75.32
CA THR A 232 22.05 16.40 -74.51
C THR A 232 22.44 15.18 -73.70
N MET A 233 23.06 14.17 -74.32
CA MET A 233 23.48 12.94 -73.65
C MET A 233 24.53 13.20 -72.56
N GLU A 234 25.48 14.10 -72.80
CA GLU A 234 26.46 14.52 -71.78
C GLU A 234 25.75 15.18 -70.58
N GLY A 235 24.83 16.12 -70.83
CA GLY A 235 24.06 16.79 -69.79
C GLY A 235 23.14 15.85 -69.00
N VAL A 236 22.50 14.90 -69.69
CA VAL A 236 21.68 13.84 -69.08
C VAL A 236 22.53 12.94 -68.20
N GLY A 237 23.74 12.57 -68.65
CA GLY A 237 24.67 11.78 -67.85
C GLY A 237 25.06 12.44 -66.53
N VAL A 238 25.28 13.76 -66.53
CA VAL A 238 25.56 14.52 -65.29
C VAL A 238 24.32 14.58 -64.39
N ALA A 239 23.15 14.84 -64.95
CA ALA A 239 21.91 14.93 -64.18
C ALA A 239 21.46 13.58 -63.59
N ALA A 240 21.59 12.49 -64.36
CA ALA A 240 21.32 11.13 -63.91
C ALA A 240 22.24 10.73 -62.75
N ARG A 241 23.54 11.08 -62.84
CA ARG A 241 24.50 10.84 -61.75
C ARG A 241 24.12 11.57 -60.46
N ARG A 242 23.73 12.85 -60.56
CA ARG A 242 23.25 13.63 -59.41
C ARG A 242 21.94 13.08 -58.81
N ASN A 243 21.10 12.45 -59.63
CA ASN A 243 19.90 11.76 -59.13
C ASN A 243 20.25 10.44 -58.43
N ALA A 244 21.24 9.69 -58.94
CA ALA A 244 21.75 8.51 -58.27
C ALA A 244 22.37 8.86 -56.91
N GLU A 245 23.22 9.88 -56.84
CA GLU A 245 23.77 10.40 -55.57
C GLU A 245 22.67 10.81 -54.57
N ALA A 246 21.59 11.44 -55.06
CA ALA A 246 20.45 11.79 -54.21
C ALA A 246 19.65 10.56 -53.75
N ALA A 247 19.54 9.53 -54.58
CA ALA A 247 18.91 8.27 -54.22
C ALA A 247 19.75 7.50 -53.19
N ASP A 248 21.08 7.53 -53.29
CA ASP A 248 21.98 6.95 -52.29
C ASP A 248 21.83 7.64 -50.93
N GLY A 249 21.74 8.97 -50.92
CA GLY A 249 21.46 9.74 -49.70
C GLY A 249 20.08 9.42 -49.09
N PHE A 250 19.06 9.21 -49.92
CA PHE A 250 17.74 8.74 -49.46
C PHE A 250 17.82 7.32 -48.85
N ALA A 251 18.57 6.41 -49.48
CA ALA A 251 18.78 5.06 -48.97
C ALA A 251 19.55 5.03 -47.64
N GLU A 252 20.51 5.95 -47.45
CA GLU A 252 21.22 6.12 -46.16
C GLU A 252 20.25 6.55 -45.04
N LEU A 253 19.39 7.55 -45.29
CA LEU A 253 18.38 7.97 -44.33
C LEU A 253 17.44 6.83 -43.94
N GLY A 254 17.03 6.00 -44.90
CA GLY A 254 16.25 4.79 -44.65
C GLY A 254 16.98 3.77 -43.78
N ARG A 255 18.29 3.60 -43.98
CA ARG A 255 19.13 2.72 -43.13
C ARG A 255 19.25 3.24 -41.71
N LEU A 256 19.47 4.55 -41.51
CA LEU A 256 19.51 5.17 -40.19
C LEU A 256 18.17 5.01 -39.45
N LEU A 257 17.05 5.20 -40.14
CA LEU A 257 15.73 4.97 -39.55
C LEU A 257 15.54 3.52 -39.10
N ARG A 258 15.98 2.56 -39.92
CA ARG A 258 15.92 1.14 -39.59
C ARG A 258 16.80 0.79 -38.39
N GLN A 259 18.02 1.33 -38.33
CA GLN A 259 18.91 1.15 -37.17
C GLN A 259 18.30 1.70 -35.88
N GLU A 260 17.65 2.87 -35.94
CA GLU A 260 16.96 3.45 -34.78
C GLU A 260 15.74 2.62 -34.36
N ALA A 261 15.01 2.03 -35.31
CA ALA A 261 13.86 1.18 -35.04
C ALA A 261 14.25 -0.21 -34.49
N ASP A 262 15.37 -0.76 -34.98
CA ASP A 262 15.91 -2.06 -34.57
C ASP A 262 16.77 -1.95 -33.30
N ALA A 263 17.17 -0.74 -32.89
CA ALA A 263 17.87 -0.52 -31.64
C ALA A 263 16.97 -0.99 -30.49
N PRO A 264 17.44 -1.93 -29.64
CA PRO A 264 16.68 -2.28 -28.45
C PRO A 264 16.46 -0.98 -27.69
N ALA A 265 15.23 -0.75 -27.21
CA ALA A 265 14.96 0.26 -26.22
C ALA A 265 15.77 -0.12 -24.98
N THR A 266 17.05 0.24 -24.95
CA THR A 266 17.90 0.07 -23.80
C THR A 266 17.28 1.03 -22.80
N PRO A 267 16.56 0.54 -21.76
CA PRO A 267 16.14 1.45 -20.71
C PRO A 267 17.44 2.09 -20.23
N ALA A 268 17.53 3.41 -20.28
CA ALA A 268 18.71 4.13 -19.83
C ALA A 268 18.96 3.66 -18.39
N GLY A 269 19.93 2.76 -18.25
CA GLY A 269 20.27 2.10 -17.01
C GLY A 269 20.94 3.13 -16.14
N ASN A 270 20.15 3.96 -15.46
CA ASN A 270 20.61 4.71 -14.32
C ASN A 270 20.94 3.69 -13.24
N GLY A 271 22.23 3.39 -13.15
CA GLY A 271 22.85 2.67 -12.06
C GLY A 271 22.46 3.31 -10.74
N ALA A 272 21.62 2.62 -9.99
CA ALA A 272 21.70 2.60 -8.55
C ALA A 272 21.70 1.12 -8.20
N ALA A 273 22.91 0.55 -8.16
CA ALA A 273 23.16 -0.70 -7.47
C ALA A 273 22.53 -0.58 -6.08
N ALA A 274 21.43 -1.30 -5.87
CA ALA A 274 20.89 -1.47 -4.53
C ALA A 274 21.98 -2.17 -3.71
N PRO A 275 22.47 -1.58 -2.62
CA PRO A 275 23.42 -2.28 -1.76
C PRO A 275 22.75 -3.54 -1.23
N ASP A 276 23.43 -4.67 -1.45
CA ASP A 276 23.07 -6.01 -1.05
C ASP A 276 22.99 -6.09 0.49
N ALA A 277 21.82 -5.77 1.04
CA ALA A 277 21.51 -5.78 2.47
C ALA A 277 21.12 -7.19 2.96
N ARG A 278 21.83 -8.24 2.51
CA ARG A 278 21.68 -9.62 3.00
C ARG A 278 23.04 -10.24 3.30
N LYS A 279 23.72 -9.76 4.35
CA LYS A 279 24.82 -10.54 4.96
C LYS A 279 24.76 -10.75 6.47
N ASP A 280 23.91 -10.07 7.23
CA ASP A 280 23.97 -10.15 8.69
C ASP A 280 22.67 -10.66 9.33
N ILE A 281 22.30 -11.93 9.08
CA ILE A 281 21.41 -12.69 9.99
C ILE A 281 21.96 -14.12 10.09
N ALA A 282 23.08 -14.28 10.77
CA ALA A 282 23.52 -15.54 11.38
C ALA A 282 24.52 -15.24 12.50
N ALA A 283 24.00 -14.96 13.69
CA ALA A 283 24.67 -15.12 14.98
C ALA A 283 23.60 -15.40 16.04
#